data_AF-S2ZGU3-F1
#
_entry.id   AF-S2ZGU3-F1
#
_cell.length_a   1.000
_cell.length_b   1.000
_cell.length_c   1.000
_cell.angle_alpha   90.00
_cell.angle_beta   90.00
_cell.angle_gamma   90.00
#
_symmetry.space_group_name_H-M   'P 1'
#
loop_
_entity.id
_entity.type
_entity.pdbx_description
1 polymer ?
#
loop_
_entity_poly.entity_id
_entity_poly.type
_entity_poly.pdbx_seq_one_letter_code
_entity_poly.pdbx_strand_id
1 'polypeptide(L)'
;MSETINGSPVTEEEIDKWAAEAEIGYDVDALIKRGRGRPGRGAAPSQVVAVRFTPEEIEAIDIRAKKLGVTRSELIREAVLA
;
A
#
# COMPACT_ATOMS: atom_id res chain seq x y z
N MET A 1 33.97 -11.47 -2.42
CA MET A 1 32.86 -11.27 -1.46
C MET A 1 31.80 -12.27 -1.85
N SER A 2 31.31 -13.11 -0.95
CA SER A 2 30.21 -14.03 -1.23
C SER A 2 28.92 -13.22 -1.34
N GLU A 3 28.25 -13.27 -2.49
CA GLU A 3 26.93 -12.66 -2.65
C GLU A 3 25.93 -13.47 -1.82
N THR A 4 25.05 -12.77 -1.10
CA THR A 4 24.06 -13.42 -0.22
C THR A 4 22.68 -12.83 -0.47
N ILE A 5 21.66 -13.67 -0.42
CA ILE A 5 20.24 -13.26 -0.42
C ILE A 5 19.63 -13.75 0.89
N ASN A 6 19.05 -12.83 1.66
CA ASN A 6 18.47 -13.10 2.99
C ASN A 6 19.44 -13.80 3.96
N GLY A 7 20.75 -13.53 3.84
CA GLY A 7 21.79 -14.15 4.68
C GLY A 7 22.27 -15.53 4.23
N SER A 8 21.71 -16.08 3.14
CA SER A 8 22.18 -17.33 2.53
C SER A 8 23.11 -17.03 1.34
N PRO A 9 24.26 -17.73 1.21
CA PRO A 9 25.15 -17.56 0.07
C PRO A 9 24.48 -18.04 -1.22
N VAL A 10 24.61 -17.23 -2.27
CA VAL A 10 24.14 -17.57 -3.61
C VAL A 10 25.09 -18.60 -4.22
N THR A 11 24.54 -19.69 -4.77
CA THR A 11 25.36 -20.69 -5.49
C THR A 11 25.46 -20.37 -6.99
N GLU A 12 26.48 -20.90 -7.65
CA GLU A 12 26.66 -20.70 -9.10
C GLU A 12 25.50 -21.31 -9.88
N GLU A 13 24.94 -22.44 -9.41
CA GLU A 13 23.78 -23.07 -10.02
C GLU A 13 22.51 -22.20 -9.92
N GLU A 14 22.37 -21.41 -8.86
CA GLU A 14 21.27 -20.44 -8.74
C GLU A 14 21.43 -19.29 -9.75
N ILE A 15 22.66 -18.82 -9.94
CA ILE A 15 22.98 -17.78 -10.91
C ILE A 15 22.69 -18.26 -12.33
N ASP A 16 23.17 -19.45 -12.70
CA ASP A 16 22.93 -20.05 -14.03
C ASP A 16 21.43 -20.21 -14.30
N LYS A 17 20.68 -20.65 -13.28
CA LYS A 17 19.22 -20.79 -13.39
C LYS A 17 18.54 -19.45 -13.64
N TRP A 18 18.90 -18.40 -12.90
CA TRP A 18 18.31 -17.06 -13.09
C TRP A 18 18.72 -16.43 -14.43
N ALA A 19 19.95 -16.66 -14.88
CA ALA A 19 20.42 -16.22 -16.19
C ALA A 19 19.59 -16.87 -17.30
N ALA A 20 19.42 -18.19 -17.27
CA ALA A 20 18.58 -18.91 -18.23
C ALA A 20 17.12 -18.43 -18.20
N GLU A 21 16.56 -18.20 -17.00
CA GLU A 21 15.21 -17.66 -16.84
C GLU A 21 15.06 -16.27 -17.48
N ALA A 22 16.05 -15.39 -17.29
CA ALA A 22 16.06 -14.06 -17.88
C ALA A 22 16.21 -14.09 -19.41
N GLU A 23 17.01 -15.02 -19.95
CA GLU A 23 17.21 -15.21 -21.40
C GLU A 23 15.97 -15.78 -22.09
N ILE A 24 15.23 -16.69 -21.44
CA ILE A 24 13.93 -17.18 -21.92
C ILE A 24 12.91 -16.04 -22.01
N GLY A 25 13.04 -15.04 -21.14
CA GLY A 25 12.18 -13.87 -21.06
C GLY A 25 10.91 -14.14 -20.25
N TYR A 26 10.34 -13.08 -19.69
CA TYR A 26 9.13 -13.14 -18.89
C TYR A 26 7.90 -12.77 -19.71
N ASP A 27 6.80 -13.50 -19.49
CA ASP A 27 5.47 -13.09 -19.95
C ASP A 27 4.99 -11.88 -19.13
N VAL A 28 5.22 -10.70 -19.67
CA VAL A 28 4.85 -9.42 -19.06
C VAL A 28 3.33 -9.33 -18.84
N ASP A 29 2.53 -9.90 -19.73
CA ASP A 29 1.07 -9.87 -19.62
C ASP A 29 0.59 -10.74 -18.44
N ALA A 30 1.23 -11.89 -18.21
CA ALA A 30 0.98 -12.71 -17.03
C ALA A 30 1.44 -12.03 -15.72
N LEU A 31 2.56 -11.31 -15.74
CA LEU A 31 3.08 -10.59 -14.57
C LEU A 31 2.25 -9.34 -14.22
N ILE A 32 1.75 -8.62 -15.22
CA ILE A 32 0.87 -7.45 -15.02
C ILE A 32 -0.51 -7.87 -14.50
N LYS A 33 -0.93 -9.11 -14.75
CA LYS A 33 -2.17 -9.71 -14.24
C LYS A 33 -2.18 -9.92 -12.71
N ARG A 34 -1.39 -9.14 -11.96
CA ARG A 34 -1.61 -8.93 -10.53
C ARG A 34 -3.08 -8.51 -10.33
N GLY A 35 -3.75 -9.24 -9.44
CA GLY A 35 -5.18 -9.09 -9.17
C GLY A 35 -5.59 -7.65 -8.84
N ARG A 36 -6.92 -7.43 -8.86
CA ARG A 36 -7.60 -6.18 -8.48
C ARG A 36 -6.77 -5.50 -7.38
N GLY A 37 -6.25 -4.30 -7.66
CA GLY A 37 -5.49 -3.52 -6.66
C GLY A 37 -6.28 -3.37 -5.36
N ARG A 38 -5.72 -2.71 -4.33
CA ARG A 38 -6.35 -2.56 -3.01
C ARG A 38 -7.88 -2.44 -3.14
N PRO A 39 -8.66 -3.37 -2.57
CA PRO A 39 -10.12 -3.37 -2.72
C PRO A 39 -10.68 -1.99 -2.45
N GLY A 40 -11.49 -1.49 -3.40
CA GLY A 40 -12.20 -0.23 -3.22
C GLY A 40 -13.12 -0.30 -1.99
N ARG A 41 -13.37 0.83 -1.34
CA ARG A 41 -14.28 0.90 -0.19
C ARG A 41 -15.75 0.72 -0.54
N GLY A 42 -16.11 0.75 -1.82
CA GLY A 42 -17.48 0.58 -2.31
C GLY A 42 -17.50 0.14 -3.77
N ALA A 43 -18.70 0.07 -4.34
CA ALA A 43 -18.90 -0.31 -5.74
C ALA A 43 -18.27 0.68 -6.74
N ALA A 44 -18.08 1.94 -6.32
CA ALA A 44 -17.46 3.01 -7.09
C ALA A 44 -16.29 3.66 -6.31
N PRO A 45 -15.36 4.36 -7.00
CA PRO A 45 -14.31 5.15 -6.35
C PRO A 45 -14.89 6.18 -5.38
N SER A 46 -14.22 6.41 -4.25
CA SER A 46 -14.62 7.46 -3.31
C SER A 46 -14.37 8.86 -3.91
N GLN A 47 -15.31 9.78 -3.72
CA GLN A 47 -15.15 11.18 -4.11
C GLN A 47 -14.54 12.00 -2.96
N VAL A 48 -13.65 12.94 -3.30
CA VAL A 48 -13.12 13.92 -2.35
C VAL A 48 -14.07 15.10 -2.26
N VAL A 49 -14.51 15.43 -1.05
CA VAL A 49 -15.33 16.62 -0.74
C VAL A 49 -14.47 17.57 0.08
N ALA A 50 -14.26 18.80 -0.39
CA ALA A 50 -13.46 19.80 0.30
C ALA A 50 -14.27 20.45 1.43
N VAL A 51 -13.73 20.40 2.66
CA VAL A 51 -14.27 21.08 3.85
C VAL A 51 -13.18 21.95 4.44
N ARG A 52 -13.52 23.16 4.86
CA ARG A 52 -12.59 24.08 5.51
C ARG A 52 -12.64 23.90 7.02
N PHE A 53 -11.48 23.75 7.63
CA PHE A 53 -11.28 23.76 9.07
C PHE A 53 -10.22 24.81 9.42
N THR A 54 -10.38 25.47 10.56
CA THR A 54 -9.30 26.30 11.12
C THR A 54 -8.19 25.40 11.66
N PRO A 55 -6.97 25.93 11.88
CA PRO A 55 -5.88 25.17 12.51
C PRO A 55 -6.27 24.58 13.87
N GLU A 56 -7.03 25.33 14.67
CA GLU A 56 -7.49 24.92 16.00
C GLU A 56 -8.50 23.77 15.91
N GLU A 57 -9.39 23.82 14.91
CA GLU A 57 -10.33 22.73 14.64
C GLU A 57 -9.59 21.45 14.22
N ILE A 58 -8.56 21.56 13.38
CA ILE A 58 -7.73 20.41 12.97
C ILE A 58 -7.03 19.80 14.19
N GLU A 59 -6.47 20.61 15.08
CA GLU A 59 -5.82 20.14 16.30
C GLU A 59 -6.82 19.43 17.23
N ALA A 60 -8.02 20.00 17.40
CA ALA A 60 -9.07 19.38 18.20
C ALA A 60 -9.49 18.00 17.63
N ILE A 61 -9.60 17.89 16.30
CA ILE A 61 -9.91 16.62 15.64
C ILE A 61 -8.78 15.60 15.87
N ASP A 62 -7.52 16.02 15.76
CA ASP A 62 -6.36 15.13 15.97
C ASP A 62 -6.26 14.61 17.39
N ILE A 63 -6.48 15.48 18.38
CA ILE A 63 -6.52 15.10 19.79
C ILE A 63 -7.64 14.07 20.02
N ARG A 64 -8.82 14.32 19.45
CA ARG A 64 -9.96 13.39 19.57
C ARG A 64 -9.68 12.05 18.89
N ALA A 65 -9.10 12.05 17.69
CA ALA A 65 -8.76 10.84 16.95
C ALA A 65 -7.72 10.01 17.71
N LYS A 66 -6.68 10.65 18.25
CA LYS A 66 -5.67 10.01 19.08
C LYS A 66 -6.26 9.39 20.35
N LYS A 67 -7.17 10.09 21.03
CA LYS A 67 -7.86 9.58 22.23
C LYS A 67 -8.69 8.32 21.93
N LEU A 68 -9.27 8.24 20.73
CA LEU A 68 -10.09 7.13 20.27
C LEU A 68 -9.28 6.01 19.60
N GLY A 69 -7.99 6.21 19.35
CA GLY A 69 -7.14 5.23 18.66
C GLY A 69 -7.48 5.04 17.17
N VAL A 70 -8.18 6.01 16.56
CA VAL A 70 -8.61 5.98 15.16
C VAL A 70 -7.86 7.01 14.33
N THR A 71 -7.93 6.90 13.01
CA THR A 71 -7.35 7.94 12.13
C THR A 71 -8.25 9.18 12.09
N ARG A 72 -7.66 10.35 11.80
CA ARG A 72 -8.42 11.59 11.52
C ARG A 72 -9.55 11.36 10.50
N SER A 73 -9.22 10.68 9.39
CA SER A 73 -10.18 10.43 8.30
C SER A 73 -11.33 9.50 8.68
N GLU A 74 -11.09 8.59 9.62
CA GLU A 74 -12.09 7.67 10.15
C GLU A 74 -13.04 8.40 11.09
N LEU A 75 -12.48 9.18 12.04
CA LEU A 75 -13.26 10.03 12.93
C LEU A 75 -14.16 11.02 12.16
N ILE A 76 -13.62 11.70 11.14
CA ILE A 76 -14.41 12.62 10.32
C ILE A 76 -15.55 11.88 9.59
N ARG A 77 -15.27 10.68 9.05
CA ARG A 77 -16.29 9.90 8.35
C ARG A 77 -17.40 9.44 9.28
N GLU A 78 -17.06 8.93 10.46
CA GLU A 78 -18.04 8.53 11.47
C GLU A 78 -18.91 9.71 11.90
N ALA A 79 -18.31 10.88 12.13
CA ALA A 79 -19.05 12.07 12.54
C ALA A 79 -20.04 12.58 11.47
N VAL A 80 -19.74 12.38 10.18
CA VAL A 80 -20.63 12.78 9.06
C VAL A 80 -21.74 11.76 8.80
N LEU A 81 -21.51 10.49 9.14
CA LEU A 81 -22.47 9.40 8.92
C LEU A 81 -23.39 9.12 10.13
N ALA A 82 -23.10 9.72 11.29
CA ALA A 82 -23.92 9.64 12.50
C ALA A 82 -25.16 10.55 12.41
#